data_AF-A0A0F9I5T9-F1
#
_entry.id   AF-A0A0F9I5T9-F1
#
_cell.length_a   1.000
_cell.length_b   1.000
_cell.length_c   1.000
_cell.angle_alpha   90.00
_cell.angle_beta   90.00
_cell.angle_gamma   90.00
#
_symmetry.space_group_name_H-M   'P 1'
#
loop_
_entity.id
_entity.type
_entity.pdbx_description
1 polymer ?
#
loop_
_entity_poly.entity_id
_entity_poly.type
_entity_poly.pdbx_seq_one_letter_code
_entity_poly.pdbx_strand_id
1 'polypeptide(L)'
;MNKKRLKIFFGIVLILFVVIFCRLFYIQIIEGGKYSGISDSRRIRTIGIDTLRGTIYDRNGLMLAADKHSFELTVSYKKLSNAHSCFKHNISPKLSRVENQEINQGLCKE
;
A
#
# COMPACT_ATOMS: atom_id res chain seq x y z
N MET A 1 18.28 -39.08 44.65
CA MET A 1 17.58 -38.52 43.46
C MET A 1 17.51 -39.58 42.36
N ASN A 2 16.32 -40.09 42.03
CA ASN A 2 16.16 -41.25 41.14
C ASN A 2 16.46 -40.90 39.67
N LYS A 3 17.69 -41.17 39.23
CA LYS A 3 18.22 -40.87 37.88
C LYS A 3 17.33 -41.37 36.73
N LYS A 4 16.56 -42.46 36.95
CA LYS A 4 15.61 -43.01 35.99
C LYS A 4 14.43 -42.05 35.70
N ARG A 5 13.87 -41.41 36.74
CA ARG A 5 12.78 -40.45 36.58
C ARG A 5 13.24 -39.20 35.81
N LEU A 6 14.46 -38.74 36.08
CA LEU A 6 15.05 -37.59 35.39
C LEU A 6 15.24 -37.86 33.89
N LYS A 7 15.75 -39.05 33.51
CA LYS A 7 15.90 -39.44 32.10
C LYS A 7 14.55 -39.50 31.36
N ILE A 8 13.51 -40.01 32.02
CA ILE A 8 12.16 -40.08 31.44
C ILE A 8 11.61 -38.67 31.18
N PHE A 9 11.71 -37.78 32.17
CA PHE A 9 11.30 -36.37 32.00
C PHE A 9 12.08 -35.68 30.89
N PHE A 10 13.39 -35.87 30.82
CA PHE A 10 14.22 -35.30 29.77
C PHE A 10 13.83 -35.82 28.38
N GLY A 11 13.52 -37.12 28.25
CA GLY A 11 13.01 -37.70 27.01
C GLY A 11 11.69 -37.08 26.55
N ILE A 12 10.76 -36.84 27.48
CA ILE A 12 9.47 -36.19 27.17
C ILE A 12 9.69 -34.76 26.67
N VAL A 13 10.54 -33.98 27.35
CA VAL A 13 10.86 -32.60 26.95
C VAL A 13 11.52 -32.58 25.56
N LEU A 14 12.45 -33.51 25.30
CA LEU A 14 13.11 -33.63 24.00
C LEU A 14 12.10 -33.88 22.87
N ILE A 15 11.18 -34.82 23.07
CA ILE A 15 10.11 -35.13 22.10
C ILE A 15 9.26 -33.88 21.82
N LEU A 16 8.91 -33.12 22.87
CA LEU A 16 8.10 -31.92 22.73
C LEU A 16 8.83 -30.84 21.91
N PHE A 17 10.13 -30.67 22.12
CA PHE A 17 10.96 -29.79 21.29
C PHE A 17 11.03 -30.26 19.83
N VAL A 18 11.17 -31.58 19.58
CA VAL A 18 11.19 -32.13 18.22
C VAL A 18 9.88 -31.80 17.48
N VAL A 19 8.73 -31.92 18.15
CA VAL A 19 7.42 -31.56 17.56
C VAL A 19 7.38 -30.08 17.15
N ILE A 20 7.90 -29.19 18.01
CA ILE A 20 7.98 -27.75 17.72
C ILE A 20 8.91 -27.49 16.53
N PHE A 21 10.08 -28.14 16.49
CA PHE A 21 11.03 -28.01 15.38
C PHE A 21 10.43 -28.49 14.05
N CYS A 22 9.73 -29.62 14.03
CA CYS A 22 9.01 -30.08 12.84
C CYS A 22 7.96 -29.07 12.38
N ARG A 23 7.22 -28.46 13.32
CA ARG A 23 6.22 -27.44 12.99
C ARG A 23 6.86 -26.18 12.39
N LEU A 24 7.99 -25.73 12.96
CA LEU A 24 8.75 -24.60 12.43
C LEU A 24 9.29 -24.89 11.03
N PHE A 25 9.85 -26.09 10.83
CA PHE A 25 10.35 -26.51 9.53
C PHE A 25 9.24 -26.51 8.48
N TYR A 26 8.05 -27.02 8.82
CA TYR A 26 6.90 -26.98 7.92
C TYR A 26 6.53 -25.54 7.50
N ILE A 27 6.44 -24.61 8.47
CA ILE A 27 6.06 -23.22 8.18
C ILE A 27 7.16 -22.50 7.38
N GLN A 28 8.43 -22.76 7.67
CA GLN A 28 9.55 -22.07 7.04
C GLN A 28 9.93 -22.62 5.66
N ILE A 29 9.93 -23.94 5.45
CA ILE A 29 10.34 -24.54 4.17
C ILE A 29 9.15 -24.69 3.23
N ILE A 30 8.04 -25.28 3.71
CA ILE A 30 6.90 -25.61 2.84
C ILE A 30 6.04 -24.36 2.61
N GLU A 31 5.70 -23.63 3.66
CA GLU A 31 4.90 -22.41 3.55
C GLU A 31 5.73 -21.12 3.43
N GLY A 32 7.06 -21.20 3.49
CA GLY A 32 7.94 -20.02 3.48
C GLY A 32 7.78 -19.15 2.24
N GLY A 33 7.65 -19.76 1.06
CA GLY A 33 7.43 -19.03 -0.19
C GLY A 33 6.11 -18.24 -0.19
N LYS A 34 5.07 -18.80 0.41
CA LYS A 34 3.75 -18.15 0.55
C LYS A 34 3.83 -16.93 1.47
N TYR A 35 4.49 -17.06 2.63
CA TYR A 35 4.62 -15.93 3.57
C TYR A 35 5.63 -14.88 3.11
N SER A 36 6.64 -15.26 2.32
CA SER A 36 7.57 -14.32 1.68
C SER A 36 6.84 -13.38 0.71
N GLY A 37 6.05 -13.93 -0.23
CA GLY A 37 5.30 -13.12 -1.19
C GLY A 37 4.20 -12.25 -0.55
N ILE A 38 3.59 -12.71 0.54
CA ILE A 38 2.63 -11.90 1.31
C ILE A 38 3.33 -10.71 2.00
N SER A 39 4.58 -10.88 2.43
CA SER A 39 5.35 -9.82 3.09
C SER A 39 5.73 -8.69 2.12
N ASP A 40 6.13 -9.03 0.90
CA ASP A 40 6.40 -8.05 -0.17
C ASP A 40 5.14 -7.27 -0.56
N SER A 41 4.00 -7.95 -0.62
CA SER A 41 2.71 -7.33 -0.93
C SER A 41 2.15 -6.51 0.24
N ARG A 42 2.44 -6.89 1.49
CA ARG A 42 2.00 -6.21 2.72
C ARG A 42 3.07 -5.31 3.32
N ARG A 43 3.76 -4.53 2.49
CA ARG A 43 4.44 -3.33 3.00
C ARG A 43 3.35 -2.43 3.58
N ILE A 44 3.24 -2.38 4.91
CA ILE A 44 2.24 -1.58 5.63
C ILE A 44 2.44 -0.14 5.16
N ARG A 45 1.59 0.31 4.24
CA ARG A 45 1.53 1.71 3.82
C ARG A 45 0.51 2.35 4.72
N THR A 46 1.00 3.05 5.74
CA THR A 46 0.16 3.99 6.49
C THR A 46 -0.22 5.10 5.53
N ILE A 47 -1.42 5.02 4.96
CA ILE A 47 -2.02 6.14 4.26
C ILE A 47 -2.67 7.02 5.31
N GLY A 48 -2.21 8.27 5.42
CA GLY A 48 -2.94 9.27 6.18
C GLY A 48 -4.28 9.52 5.50
N ILE A 49 -5.37 9.45 6.25
CA ILE A 49 -6.65 9.98 5.78
C ILE A 49 -6.63 11.49 6.03
N ASP A 50 -6.71 12.27 4.96
CA ASP A 50 -6.88 13.70 5.12
C ASP A 50 -8.26 13.99 5.70
N THR A 51 -8.29 14.83 6.73
CA THR A 51 -9.53 15.30 7.34
C THR A 51 -10.14 16.38 6.46
N LEU A 52 -11.45 16.30 6.17
CA LEU A 52 -12.14 17.36 5.46
C LEU A 52 -12.14 18.66 6.29
N ARG A 53 -11.75 19.77 5.68
CA ARG A 53 -11.81 21.09 6.32
C ARG A 53 -13.24 21.61 6.26
N GLY A 54 -13.72 22.18 7.36
CA GLY A 54 -15.03 22.83 7.41
C GLY A 54 -15.13 24.05 6.48
N THR A 55 -16.35 24.38 6.07
CA THR A 55 -16.64 25.59 5.28
C THR A 55 -16.65 26.81 6.20
N ILE A 56 -15.98 27.89 5.80
CA ILE A 56 -15.91 29.16 6.54
C ILE A 56 -17.03 30.08 6.04
N TYR A 57 -17.86 30.56 6.97
CA TYR A 57 -18.94 31.51 6.71
C TYR A 57 -18.65 32.86 7.37
N ASP A 58 -19.09 33.94 6.74
CA ASP A 58 -19.16 35.28 7.34
C ASP A 58 -20.36 35.38 8.31
N ARG A 59 -20.43 36.44 9.11
CA ARG A 59 -21.53 36.74 10.06
C ARG A 59 -22.92 36.80 9.40
N ASN A 60 -22.96 37.05 8.10
CA ASN A 60 -24.18 37.08 7.29
C ASN A 60 -24.53 35.72 6.65
N GLY A 61 -23.83 34.64 7.01
CA GLY A 61 -24.03 33.30 6.43
C GLY A 61 -23.47 33.13 5.02
N LEU A 62 -22.73 34.12 4.50
CA LEU A 62 -22.09 34.02 3.19
C LEU A 62 -20.83 33.17 3.28
N MET A 63 -20.70 32.22 2.36
CA MET A 63 -19.59 31.28 2.27
C MET A 63 -18.33 31.97 1.72
N LEU A 64 -17.26 32.02 2.54
CA LEU A 64 -15.98 32.67 2.18
C LEU A 64 -14.95 31.68 1.66
N ALA A 65 -14.90 30.47 2.22
CA ALA A 65 -13.96 29.44 1.80
C ALA A 65 -14.54 28.03 2.02
N ALA A 66 -14.37 27.17 1.02
CA ALA A 66 -14.70 25.75 1.10
C ALA A 66 -13.62 24.90 0.46
N ASP A 67 -13.59 23.65 0.91
CA ASP A 67 -12.91 22.59 0.19
C ASP A 67 -13.67 22.26 -1.11
N LYS A 68 -12.98 22.31 -2.24
CA LYS A 68 -13.50 21.91 -3.56
C LYS A 68 -12.57 20.85 -4.12
N HIS A 69 -13.13 19.68 -4.46
CA HIS A 69 -12.35 18.63 -5.09
C HIS A 69 -11.78 19.10 -6.43
N SER A 70 -10.45 19.08 -6.56
CA SER A 70 -9.75 19.23 -7.82
C SER A 70 -9.30 17.85 -8.32
N PHE A 71 -9.50 17.60 -9.61
CA PHE A 71 -9.04 16.38 -10.26
C PHE A 71 -7.92 16.74 -11.22
N GLU A 72 -6.71 16.28 -10.94
CA GLU A 72 -5.56 16.43 -11.82
C GLU A 72 -5.28 15.12 -12.56
N LEU A 73 -5.02 15.21 -13.87
CA LEU A 73 -4.64 14.07 -14.70
C LEU A 73 -3.12 14.04 -14.86
N THR A 74 -2.44 13.18 -14.10
CA THR A 74 -0.99 12.96 -14.25
C THR A 74 -0.71 11.73 -15.09
N VAL A 75 0.15 11.88 -16.11
CA VAL A 75 0.55 10.78 -17.00
C VAL A 75 2.05 10.51 -16.85
N SER A 76 2.40 9.26 -16.53
CA SER A 76 3.80 8.83 -16.44
C SER A 76 4.29 8.28 -17.77
N TYR A 77 5.20 9.01 -18.42
CA TYR A 77 5.79 8.63 -19.71
C TYR A 77 6.47 7.24 -19.71
N LYS A 78 7.03 6.81 -18.57
CA LYS A 78 7.65 5.48 -18.44
C LYS A 78 6.65 4.32 -18.62
N LYS A 79 5.37 4.55 -18.33
CA LYS A 79 4.29 3.56 -18.58
C LYS A 79 3.71 3.64 -20.00
N LEU A 80 3.99 4.74 -20.72
CA LEU A 80 3.48 4.97 -22.08
C LEU A 80 4.32 4.33 -23.18
N SER A 81 5.59 4.00 -22.92
CA SER A 81 6.50 3.47 -23.95
C SER A 81 5.95 2.21 -24.65
N ASN A 82 5.20 1.38 -23.93
CA ASN A 82 4.63 0.13 -24.44
C ASN A 82 3.21 0.29 -25.03
N ALA A 83 2.62 1.48 -24.96
CA ALA A 83 1.23 1.76 -25.35
C ALA A 83 1.11 2.96 -26.31
N HIS A 84 2.17 3.23 -27.09
CA HIS A 84 2.28 4.40 -27.97
C HIS A 84 1.15 4.50 -29.02
N SER A 85 0.61 3.37 -29.49
CA SER A 85 -0.48 3.34 -30.47
C SER A 85 -1.86 3.64 -29.86
N CYS A 86 -2.10 3.24 -28.61
CA CYS A 86 -3.41 3.35 -27.95
C CYS A 86 -3.68 4.75 -27.38
N PHE A 87 -2.64 5.44 -26.92
CA PHE A 87 -2.75 6.79 -26.34
C PHE A 87 -3.25 7.82 -27.36
N LYS A 88 -2.72 7.77 -28.58
CA LYS A 88 -3.00 8.73 -29.66
C LYS A 88 -4.47 8.74 -30.09
N HIS A 89 -5.19 7.64 -29.92
CA HIS A 89 -6.55 7.50 -30.43
C HIS A 89 -7.66 7.79 -29.38
N ASN A 90 -7.36 7.66 -28.07
CA ASN A 90 -8.40 7.71 -27.03
C ASN A 90 -8.31 8.91 -26.08
N ILE A 91 -7.11 9.44 -25.83
CA ILE A 91 -6.89 10.45 -24.77
C ILE A 91 -6.78 11.87 -25.34
N SER A 92 -6.10 12.02 -26.48
CA SER A 92 -5.91 13.27 -27.23
C SER A 92 -7.20 14.10 -27.44
N PRO A 93 -8.35 13.51 -27.86
CA PRO A 93 -9.55 14.30 -28.14
C PRO A 93 -10.34 14.73 -26.90
N LYS A 94 -10.04 14.19 -25.71
CA LYS A 94 -10.72 14.54 -24.45
C LYS A 94 -10.02 15.66 -23.67
N LEU A 95 -8.71 15.86 -23.86
CA LEU A 95 -7.97 16.93 -23.17
C LEU A 95 -8.25 18.34 -23.74
N SER A 96 -8.65 18.46 -25.01
CA SER A 96 -8.98 19.76 -25.62
C SER A 96 -10.21 20.45 -25.00
N ARG A 97 -11.00 19.74 -24.19
CA ARG A 97 -12.11 20.33 -23.41
C ARG A 97 -11.69 20.86 -22.03
N VAL A 98 -10.49 20.51 -21.55
CA VAL A 98 -10.00 20.79 -20.18
C VAL A 98 -8.99 21.95 -20.16
N GLU A 99 -8.60 22.47 -21.33
CA GLU A 99 -7.57 23.51 -21.52
C GLU A 99 -7.91 24.89 -20.90
N ASN A 100 -9.12 25.09 -20.37
CA ASN A 100 -9.57 26.38 -19.81
C ASN A 100 -9.31 26.56 -18.30
N GLN A 101 -8.44 25.78 -17.68
CA GLN A 101 -7.89 26.14 -16.36
C GLN A 101 -6.38 26.30 -16.47
N GLU A 102 -5.92 27.52 -16.16
CA GLU A 102 -4.52 27.94 -16.19
C GLU A 102 -3.62 26.86 -15.58
N ILE A 103 -2.82 26.23 -16.46
CA ILE A 103 -1.78 25.29 -16.07
C ILE A 103 -0.68 26.14 -15.41
N ASN A 104 -0.82 26.38 -14.11
CA ASN A 104 0.26 26.95 -13.32
C ASN A 104 1.44 25.98 -13.39
N GLN A 105 2.47 26.37 -14.15
CA GLN A 105 3.69 25.62 -14.51
C GLN A 105 4.60 25.35 -13.30
N GLY A 106 4.07 24.88 -12.18
CA GLY A 106 4.81 24.66 -10.93
C GLY A 106 5.16 23.21 -10.61
N LEU A 107 4.66 22.21 -11.33
CA LEU A 107 4.69 20.82 -10.87
C LEU A 107 5.90 19.96 -11.28
N CYS A 108 6.99 20.59 -11.74
CA CYS A 108 8.30 19.95 -11.80
C CYS A 108 9.31 20.80 -11.03
N LYS A 109 9.28 20.69 -9.70
CA LYS A 109 10.47 20.96 -8.88
C LYS A 109 10.90 19.64 -8.28
N GLU A 110 12.14 19.27 -8.56
CA GLU A 110 12.84 18.15 -7.90
C GLU A 110 12.75 18.24 -6.38
#